data_AF-A0A6V7LQT4-F1
#
_entry.id   AF-A0A6V7LQT4-F1
#
_cell.length_a   1.000
_cell.length_b   1.000
_cell.length_c   1.000
_cell.angle_alpha   90.00
_cell.angle_beta   90.00
_cell.angle_gamma   90.00
#
_symmetry.space_group_name_H-M   'P 1'
#
loop_
_entity.id
_entity.type
_entity.pdbx_description
1 polymer ?
#
loop_
_entity_poly.entity_id
_entity_poly.type
_entity_poly.pdbx_seq_one_letter_code
_entity_poly.pdbx_strand_id
1 'polypeptide(L)'
;YDTENGISVAEQGQPKNVAGVGQAEAVRGQYSYTAPDGTPILVTYQADENGFQARGAHLPTPPPIPAAIERALAYNAAHPEEEEPYNRRYYGQGK
;
A
#
# COMPACT_ATOMS: atom_id res chain seq x y z
N TYR A 1 -7.21 22.83 -9.46
CA TYR A 1 -6.92 24.09 -10.17
C TYR A 1 -6.05 23.76 -11.37
N ASP A 2 -6.16 24.55 -12.42
CA ASP A 2 -5.49 24.33 -13.70
C ASP A 2 -4.60 25.53 -14.00
N THR A 3 -3.43 25.28 -14.57
CA THR A 3 -2.48 26.33 -14.96
C THR A 3 -2.53 26.55 -16.47
N GLU A 4 -2.11 27.73 -16.93
CA GLU A 4 -2.09 28.09 -18.35
C GLU A 4 -1.21 27.15 -19.21
N ASN A 5 -0.26 26.46 -18.58
CA ASN A 5 0.63 25.49 -19.22
C ASN A 5 0.08 24.04 -19.20
N GLY A 6 -1.22 23.87 -18.94
CA GLY A 6 -1.90 22.56 -19.00
C GLY A 6 -1.60 21.63 -17.81
N ILE A 7 -1.08 22.18 -16.71
CA ILE A 7 -0.93 21.41 -15.45
C ILE A 7 -2.24 21.47 -14.68
N SER A 8 -2.82 20.32 -14.35
CA SER A 8 -3.98 20.20 -13.46
C SER A 8 -3.54 19.68 -12.10
N VAL A 9 -4.10 20.22 -11.01
CA VAL A 9 -3.75 19.85 -9.63
C VAL A 9 -5.01 19.72 -8.78
N ALA A 10 -5.11 18.65 -7.99
CA ALA A 10 -6.16 18.48 -6.97
C ALA A 10 -5.54 17.90 -5.69
N GLU A 11 -5.92 18.44 -4.53
CA GLU A 11 -5.40 18.01 -3.23
C GLU A 11 -6.49 18.06 -2.15
N GLN A 12 -6.44 17.10 -1.23
CA GLN A 12 -7.25 17.03 -0.03
C GLN A 12 -6.40 16.62 1.17
N GLY A 13 -6.39 17.45 2.22
CA GLY A 13 -5.81 17.13 3.53
C GLY A 13 -6.86 16.58 4.49
N GLN A 14 -6.47 15.63 5.35
CA GLN A 14 -7.27 15.13 6.46
C GLN A 14 -6.41 14.97 7.72
N PRO A 15 -6.86 15.44 8.89
CA PRO A 15 -6.19 15.15 10.15
C PRO A 15 -6.35 13.67 10.49
N LYS A 16 -5.27 13.05 10.96
CA LYS A 16 -5.16 11.65 11.35
C LYS A 16 -4.60 11.58 12.76
N ASN A 17 -5.24 10.85 13.65
CA ASN A 17 -4.68 10.58 14.98
C ASN A 17 -3.71 9.39 14.88
N VAL A 18 -2.45 9.61 15.26
CA VAL A 18 -1.39 8.61 15.23
C VAL A 18 -1.04 8.22 16.65
N ALA A 19 -1.15 6.93 16.95
CA ALA A 19 -0.79 6.40 18.26
C ALA A 19 0.68 6.74 18.58
N GLY A 20 0.89 7.48 19.68
CA GLY A 20 2.22 7.88 20.17
C GLY A 20 2.80 9.18 19.60
N VAL A 21 2.18 9.81 18.60
CA VAL A 21 2.69 11.05 17.97
C VAL A 21 1.70 12.22 18.07
N GLY A 22 0.40 11.95 18.29
CA GLY A 22 -0.65 12.96 18.38
C GLY A 22 -1.42 13.13 17.06
N GLN A 23 -1.91 14.34 16.79
CA GLN A 23 -2.52 14.67 15.49
C GLN A 23 -1.42 14.81 14.43
N ALA A 24 -1.52 14.03 13.36
CA ALA A 24 -0.72 14.15 12.16
C ALA A 24 -1.64 14.52 10.98
N GLU A 25 -1.06 15.08 9.92
CA GLU A 25 -1.82 15.43 8.72
C GLU A 25 -1.49 14.43 7.61
N ALA A 26 -2.52 13.84 7.03
CA ALA A 26 -2.41 13.03 5.83
C ALA A 26 -2.95 13.82 4.65
N VAL A 27 -2.14 13.99 3.62
CA VAL A 27 -2.52 14.70 2.39
C VAL A 27 -2.56 13.70 1.25
N ARG A 28 -3.62 13.76 0.45
CA ARG A 28 -3.73 13.03 -0.80
C ARG A 28 -3.97 14.01 -1.92
N GLY A 29 -3.27 13.82 -3.02
CA GLY A 29 -3.45 14.67 -4.18
C GLY A 29 -3.04 13.99 -5.46
N GLN A 30 -3.27 14.72 -6.54
CA GLN A 30 -2.84 14.34 -7.87
C GLN A 30 -2.49 15.58 -8.67
N TYR A 31 -1.55 15.42 -9.59
CA TYR A 31 -1.30 16.40 -10.63
C TYR A 31 -1.10 15.72 -11.98
N SER A 32 -1.48 16.41 -13.04
CA SER A 32 -1.28 15.94 -14.41
C SER A 32 -0.65 17.03 -15.27
N TYR A 33 0.20 16.63 -16.22
CA TYR A 33 0.83 17.53 -17.19
C TYR A 33 1.11 16.78 -18.49
N THR A 34 1.40 17.51 -19.57
CA THR A 34 1.83 16.90 -20.83
C THR A 34 3.36 16.92 -20.91
N ALA A 35 3.99 15.76 -21.11
CA ALA A 35 5.44 15.65 -21.28
C ALA A 35 5.90 16.25 -22.63
N PRO A 36 7.20 16.55 -22.80
CA PRO A 36 7.71 17.15 -24.05
C PRO A 36 7.46 16.33 -25.33
N ASP A 37 7.23 15.03 -25.19
CA ASP A 37 6.89 14.09 -26.27
C ASP A 37 5.38 14.03 -26.57
N GLY A 38 4.55 14.81 -25.86
CA GLY A 38 3.10 14.82 -25.96
C GLY A 38 2.39 13.79 -25.08
N THR A 39 3.12 12.98 -24.31
CA THR A 39 2.54 11.95 -23.45
C THR A 39 1.83 12.60 -22.26
N PRO A 40 0.54 12.32 -21.99
CA PRO A 40 -0.12 12.80 -20.78
C PRO A 40 0.43 12.04 -19.57
N ILE A 41 0.91 12.79 -18.59
CA ILE A 41 1.45 12.29 -17.34
C ILE A 41 0.45 12.56 -16.22
N LEU A 42 0.13 11.53 -15.44
CA LEU A 42 -0.61 11.62 -14.19
C LEU A 42 0.26 11.11 -13.04
N VAL A 43 0.33 11.88 -11.97
CA VAL A 43 0.93 11.51 -10.70
C VAL A 43 -0.13 11.60 -9.61
N THR A 44 -0.26 10.53 -8.83
CA THR A 44 -1.04 10.52 -7.59
C THR A 44 -0.08 10.40 -6.42
N TYR A 45 -0.39 11.02 -5.29
CA TYR A 45 0.48 10.96 -4.12
C TYR A 45 -0.29 10.90 -2.80
N GLN A 46 0.37 10.30 -1.81
CA GLN A 46 0.00 10.35 -0.41
C GLN A 46 1.20 10.87 0.39
N ALA A 47 0.98 11.87 1.23
CA ALA A 47 1.95 12.36 2.18
C ALA A 47 1.40 12.14 3.59
N ASP A 48 2.13 11.39 4.41
CA ASP A 48 1.80 11.16 5.83
C ASP A 48 3.09 10.99 6.66
N GLU A 49 2.98 10.37 7.84
CA GLU A 49 4.11 10.18 8.75
C GLU A 49 5.24 9.33 8.14
N ASN A 50 4.93 8.56 7.10
CA ASN A 50 5.90 7.74 6.37
C ASN A 50 6.52 8.49 5.16
N GLY A 51 6.28 9.80 5.05
CA GLY A 51 6.80 10.66 3.99
C GLY A 51 5.91 10.70 2.74
N PHE A 52 6.49 11.22 1.65
CA PHE A 52 5.80 11.41 0.37
C PHE A 52 5.91 10.17 -0.52
N GLN A 53 4.77 9.61 -0.90
CA GLN A 53 4.65 8.40 -1.70
C GLN A 53 3.90 8.70 -2.99
N ALA A 54 4.62 8.82 -4.09
CA ALA A 54 4.05 9.06 -5.42
C ALA A 54 3.85 7.75 -6.21
N ARG A 55 2.80 7.73 -7.03
CA ARG A 55 2.48 6.67 -7.98
C ARG A 55 2.14 7.28 -9.33
N GLY A 56 2.71 6.72 -10.39
CA GLY A 56 2.48 7.12 -11.77
C GLY A 56 3.17 6.14 -12.73
N ALA A 57 2.62 5.96 -13.93
CA ALA A 57 3.13 4.96 -14.90
C ALA A 57 4.58 5.21 -15.37
N HIS A 58 5.06 6.44 -15.21
CA HIS A 58 6.41 6.88 -15.58
C HIS A 58 7.40 6.85 -14.40
N LEU A 59 6.94 6.50 -13.19
CA LEU A 59 7.80 6.41 -12.02
C LEU A 59 8.44 5.02 -11.93
N PRO A 60 9.67 4.91 -11.39
CA PRO A 60 10.29 3.62 -11.15
C PRO A 60 9.39 2.74 -10.25
N THR A 61 9.15 1.51 -10.68
CA THR A 61 8.51 0.49 -9.84
C THR A 61 9.59 -0.39 -9.19
N PRO A 62 9.37 -0.88 -7.96
CA PRO A 62 10.24 -1.90 -7.40
C PRO A 62 10.28 -3.14 -8.31
N PRO A 63 11.38 -3.91 -8.29
CA PRO A 63 11.50 -5.11 -9.10
C PRO A 63 10.40 -6.12 -8.74
N PRO A 64 10.00 -6.99 -9.68
CA PRO A 64 9.02 -8.03 -9.40
C PRO A 64 9.50 -8.97 -8.30
N ILE A 65 8.56 -9.57 -7.57
CA ILE A 65 8.85 -10.58 -6.55
C ILE A 65 9.54 -11.76 -7.24
N PRO A 66 10.64 -12.32 -6.67
CA PRO A 66 11.28 -13.49 -7.26
C PRO A 66 10.34 -14.71 -7.31
N ALA A 67 10.36 -15.46 -8.43
CA ALA A 67 9.47 -16.60 -8.66
C ALA A 67 9.51 -17.68 -7.57
N ALA A 68 10.65 -17.85 -6.88
CA ALA A 68 10.75 -18.79 -5.77
C ALA A 68 9.88 -18.37 -4.56
N ILE A 69 9.81 -17.07 -4.29
CA ILE A 69 8.98 -16.51 -3.21
C ILE A 69 7.50 -16.61 -3.60
N GLU A 70 7.14 -16.31 -4.84
CA GLU A 70 5.77 -16.50 -5.34
C GLU A 70 5.31 -17.95 -5.19
N ARG A 71 6.16 -18.92 -5.55
CA ARG A 71 5.87 -20.35 -5.35
C ARG A 71 5.69 -20.72 -3.88
N ALA A 72 6.56 -20.20 -3.00
CA ALA A 72 6.47 -20.47 -1.57
C ALA A 72 5.15 -19.92 -0.97
N LEU A 73 4.77 -18.69 -1.35
CA LEU A 73 3.49 -18.09 -0.93
C LEU A 73 2.29 -18.88 -1.44
N ALA A 74 2.32 -19.34 -2.69
CA ALA A 74 1.27 -20.18 -3.26
C ALA A 74 1.16 -21.53 -2.55
N TYR A 75 2.30 -22.16 -2.22
CA TYR A 75 2.33 -23.39 -1.44
C TYR A 75 1.71 -23.17 -0.05
N ASN A 76 2.14 -22.15 0.68
CA ASN A 76 1.59 -21.85 2.01
C ASN A 76 0.08 -21.57 1.98
N ALA A 77 -0.39 -20.85 0.97
CA ALA A 77 -1.82 -20.58 0.79
C ALA A 77 -2.64 -21.85 0.49
N ALA A 78 -2.05 -22.82 -0.22
CA ALA A 78 -2.68 -24.10 -0.55
C ALA A 78 -2.60 -25.15 0.58
N HIS A 79 -1.70 -24.95 1.55
CA HIS A 79 -1.48 -25.84 2.69
C HIS A 79 -1.67 -25.05 4.00
N PRO A 80 -2.91 -24.63 4.32
CA PRO A 80 -3.18 -24.04 5.62
C PRO A 80 -2.80 -25.03 6.72
N GLU A 81 -2.28 -24.53 7.84
CA GLU A 81 -1.99 -25.38 9.00
C GLU A 81 -3.26 -26.13 9.40
N GLU A 82 -3.16 -27.46 9.52
CA GLU A 82 -4.23 -28.24 10.12
C GLU A 82 -4.33 -27.82 11.59
N GLU A 83 -5.48 -27.29 12.01
CA GLU A 83 -5.78 -27.12 13.43
C GLU A 83 -5.84 -28.51 14.06
N GLU A 84 -4.70 -29.01 14.52
CA GLU A 84 -4.62 -30.20 15.38
C GLU A 84 -5.56 -29.93 16.56
N PRO A 85 -6.69 -30.65 16.68
CA PRO A 85 -7.60 -30.43 17.79
C PRO A 85 -6.81 -30.79 19.05
N TYR A 86 -6.47 -29.78 19.86
CA TYR A 86 -5.83 -29.93 21.16
C TYR A 86 -6.48 -31.13 21.85
N ASN A 87 -5.73 -32.22 21.99
CA ASN A 87 -6.26 -33.52 22.32
C ASN A 87 -6.77 -33.48 23.77
N ARG A 88 -8.01 -33.01 23.96
CA ARG A 88 -8.70 -32.79 25.26
C ARG A 88 -8.98 -34.13 25.98
N ARG A 89 -8.48 -35.24 25.46
CA ARG A 89 -8.72 -36.60 25.97
C ARG A 89 -7.84 -37.00 27.16
N TYR A 90 -6.90 -36.16 27.60
CA TYR A 90 -5.98 -36.48 28.71
C TYR A 90 -6.28 -35.80 30.06
N TYR A 91 -7.52 -35.34 30.31
CA TYR A 91 -7.96 -34.89 31.65
C TYR A 91 -9.36 -35.39 32.00
N GLY A 92 -9.59 -36.70 31.97
CA GLY A 92 -10.90 -37.18 32.37
C GLY A 92 -11.11 -38.67 32.45
N GLN A 93 -10.13 -39.48 32.88
CA GLN A 93 -10.36 -40.78 33.53
C GLN A 93 -9.17 -41.14 34.42
N GLY A 94 -9.12 -40.52 35.61
CA GLY A 94 -8.42 -41.05 36.77
C GLY A 94 -9.49 -41.27 37.83
N LYS A 95 -9.68 -42.54 38.18
CA LYS A 95 -10.60 -43.03 39.21
C LYS A 95 -10.32 -42.42 40.58
#